data_AF-A0A0E3NNF7-F1
#
_entry.id   AF-A0A0E3NNF7-F1
#
_cell.length_a   1.000
_cell.length_b   1.000
_cell.length_c   1.000
_cell.angle_alpha   90.00
_cell.angle_beta   90.00
_cell.angle_gamma   90.00
#
_symmetry.space_group_name_H-M   'P 1'
#
loop_
_entity.id
_entity.type
_entity.pdbx_description
1 polymer ?
#
loop_
_entity_poly.entity_id
_entity_poly.type
_entity_poly.pdbx_seq_one_letter_code
_entity_poly.pdbx_strand_id
1 'polypeptide(L)'
;MGSHIVTGNTFKNCGIGIRLIDDTATIYNNYFYNNINLQIEDAAFCTLNTTKTAGENIIDGPNIAGNYWATPSGDGFSQTHMDTNGDGIAEEAYQIAEGSIDYLPLVTPRTEPEPVLPTANFKTNTTSGNAPLSVLFTDLSKDTTGWNWNFGDGATSTKKNPIHTYSAIGSYTVNLTVSNLNGTDSETADITVLEKEEEENESENEGNESDNNILPTANFTVNKTSGHYPLTVLFTDRSQNATGRSWDVNNDGIEDSNESSFVYTYSSRGTYEAKLTAINANSTDTETTTITVMRKSSG
;
A
#
# COMPACT_ATOMS: atom_id res chain seq x y z
N MET A 1 31.83 17.76 53.22
CA MET A 1 30.64 17.54 52.37
C MET A 1 31.10 16.64 51.23
N GLY A 2 30.59 15.41 51.18
CA GLY A 2 30.90 14.49 50.11
C GLY A 2 30.08 14.87 48.89
N SER A 3 30.66 14.88 47.70
CA SER A 3 29.86 15.02 46.48
C SER A 3 29.40 13.64 46.07
N HIS A 4 28.20 13.24 46.50
CA HIS A 4 27.61 11.96 46.13
C HIS A 4 27.16 12.00 44.66
N ILE A 5 27.32 10.89 43.94
CA ILE A 5 26.78 10.72 42.60
C ILE A 5 25.71 9.63 42.65
N VAL A 6 24.49 9.98 42.23
CA VAL A 6 23.35 9.06 42.17
C VAL A 6 22.92 8.96 40.71
N THR A 7 23.19 7.80 40.09
CA THR A 7 22.88 7.56 38.68
C THR A 7 22.54 6.11 38.42
N GLY A 8 21.69 5.84 37.44
CA GLY A 8 21.32 4.49 37.00
C GLY A 8 20.35 3.77 37.93
N ASN A 9 19.61 4.49 38.77
CA ASN A 9 18.70 3.90 39.76
C ASN A 9 17.24 4.06 39.37
N THR A 10 16.39 3.18 39.92
CA THR A 10 14.93 3.27 39.81
C THR A 10 14.33 3.42 41.21
N PHE A 11 13.75 4.58 41.48
CA PHE A 11 13.05 4.91 42.71
C PHE A 11 11.54 4.87 42.45
N LYS A 12 10.88 3.77 42.79
CA LYS A 12 9.46 3.55 42.46
C LYS A 12 8.65 3.13 43.67
N ASN A 13 7.52 3.81 43.89
CA ASN A 13 6.56 3.53 44.96
C ASN A 13 7.18 3.46 46.37
N CYS A 14 8.23 4.23 46.63
CA CYS A 14 8.95 4.24 47.91
C CYS A 14 8.55 5.43 48.82
N GLY A 15 7.50 6.16 48.45
CA GLY A 15 7.04 7.35 49.16
C GLY A 15 7.87 8.58 48.77
N ILE A 16 9.16 8.57 49.14
CA ILE A 16 10.13 9.61 48.82
C ILE A 16 11.29 8.98 48.02
N GLY A 17 11.51 9.45 46.79
CA GLY A 17 12.57 8.95 45.92
C GLY A 17 13.96 9.19 46.50
N ILE A 18 14.33 10.46 46.63
CA ILE A 18 15.55 10.90 47.32
C ILE A 18 15.20 11.96 48.35
N ARG A 19 15.79 11.85 49.54
CA ARG A 19 15.76 12.86 50.60
C ARG A 19 17.18 13.31 50.91
N LEU A 20 17.48 14.59 50.69
CA LEU A 20 18.78 15.21 50.97
C LEU A 20 18.67 16.14 52.18
N ILE A 21 19.62 16.04 53.11
CA ILE A 21 19.67 16.80 54.38
C ILE A 21 21.12 17.18 54.64
N ASP A 22 21.41 18.48 54.76
CA ASP A 22 22.76 19.03 55.02
C ASP A 22 23.88 18.44 54.14
N ASP A 23 23.56 18.09 52.89
CA ASP A 23 24.48 17.40 51.98
C ASP A 23 24.33 17.84 50.51
N THR A 24 25.29 17.42 49.69
CA THR A 24 25.35 17.74 48.26
C THR A 24 25.41 16.49 47.38
N ALA A 25 24.60 16.45 46.31
CA ALA A 25 24.60 15.34 45.38
C ALA A 25 24.45 15.77 43.91
N THR A 26 25.10 15.03 43.02
CA THR A 26 24.83 15.05 41.57
C THR A 26 23.92 13.86 41.25
N ILE A 27 22.70 14.13 40.78
CA ILE A 27 21.63 13.15 40.58
C ILE A 27 21.22 13.21 39.12
N TYR A 28 21.53 12.19 38.32
CA TYR A 28 21.20 12.17 36.90
C TYR A 28 20.99 10.75 36.41
N ASN A 29 20.30 10.56 35.29
CA ASN A 29 20.00 9.25 34.71
C ASN A 29 19.35 8.28 35.71
N ASN A 30 18.36 8.76 36.49
CA ASN A 30 17.55 7.93 37.37
C ASN A 30 16.08 7.97 36.95
N TYR A 31 15.34 6.91 37.27
CA TYR A 31 13.91 6.81 37.07
C TYR A 31 13.16 7.05 38.37
N PHE A 32 12.40 8.13 38.46
CA PHE A 32 11.58 8.48 39.61
C PHE A 32 10.10 8.25 39.33
N TYR A 33 9.43 7.52 40.23
CA TYR A 33 7.99 7.27 40.18
C TYR A 33 7.43 7.22 41.61
N ASN A 34 7.19 8.38 42.21
CA ASN A 34 6.71 8.51 43.58
C ASN A 34 5.80 9.72 43.70
N ASN A 35 5.07 9.81 44.83
CA ASN A 35 4.32 11.03 45.17
C ASN A 35 5.26 12.20 45.49
N ILE A 36 6.45 11.89 46.03
CA ILE A 36 7.53 12.86 46.25
C ILE A 36 8.80 12.26 45.64
N ASN A 37 9.28 12.82 44.53
CA ASN A 37 10.47 12.30 43.86
C ASN A 37 11.77 12.81 44.47
N LEU A 38 11.81 14.08 44.86
CA LEU A 38 12.96 14.72 45.48
C LEU A 38 12.50 15.61 46.64
N GLN A 39 13.08 15.41 47.81
CA GLN A 39 12.90 16.25 48.99
C GLN A 39 14.27 16.80 49.42
N ILE A 40 14.37 18.13 49.55
CA ILE A 40 15.59 18.83 49.94
C ILE A 40 15.29 19.59 51.22
N GLU A 41 16.12 19.38 52.24
CA GLU A 41 15.97 19.99 53.57
C GLU A 41 17.27 20.66 54.02
N ASP A 42 17.12 21.61 54.94
CA ASP A 42 18.22 22.37 55.55
C ASP A 42 19.14 23.04 54.51
N ALA A 43 20.46 22.93 54.65
CA ALA A 43 21.42 23.55 53.75
C ALA A 43 21.82 22.64 52.56
N ALA A 44 20.97 21.69 52.17
CA ALA A 44 21.27 20.74 51.09
C ALA A 44 21.15 21.36 49.69
N PHE A 45 21.97 20.88 48.76
CA PHE A 45 21.96 21.31 47.35
C PHE A 45 22.14 20.12 46.41
N CYS A 46 21.56 20.19 45.21
CA CYS A 46 21.75 19.16 44.20
C CYS A 46 22.00 19.71 42.80
N THR A 47 22.71 18.93 42.01
CA THR A 47 22.84 19.12 40.55
C THR A 47 22.09 17.97 39.89
N LEU A 48 21.06 18.27 39.10
CA LEU A 48 20.09 17.28 38.61
C LEU A 48 20.37 16.73 37.21
N ASN A 49 21.49 17.11 36.63
CA ASN A 49 21.93 16.66 35.32
C ASN A 49 23.46 16.76 35.23
N THR A 50 23.99 16.16 34.19
CA THR A 50 25.37 16.30 33.75
C THR A 50 25.37 16.90 32.35
N THR A 51 26.56 17.14 31.78
CA THR A 51 26.66 17.38 30.33
C THR A 51 26.04 16.19 29.59
N LYS A 52 25.13 16.47 28.65
CA LYS A 52 24.55 15.47 27.75
C LYS A 52 25.67 14.66 27.09
N THR A 53 25.68 13.35 27.31
CA THR A 53 26.69 12.43 26.79
C THR A 53 26.01 11.29 26.05
N ALA A 54 26.54 10.89 24.89
CA ALA A 54 26.01 9.75 24.15
C ALA A 54 26.16 8.45 24.96
N GLY A 55 25.11 7.64 25.01
CA GLY A 55 25.07 6.38 25.75
C GLY A 55 23.63 5.99 26.11
N GLU A 56 23.37 4.69 26.17
CA GLU A 56 22.07 4.15 26.56
C GLU A 56 21.73 4.55 28.01
N ASN A 57 20.55 5.15 28.20
CA ASN A 57 20.08 5.69 29.47
C ASN A 57 19.03 4.78 30.14
N ILE A 58 18.50 5.16 31.31
CA ILE A 58 17.54 4.33 32.06
C ILE A 58 16.15 4.15 31.42
N ILE A 59 15.87 4.81 30.29
CA ILE A 59 14.63 4.68 29.51
C ILE A 59 14.92 4.18 28.08
N ASP A 60 16.04 3.51 27.86
CA ASP A 60 16.49 2.99 26.56
C ASP A 60 16.71 4.09 25.50
N GLY A 61 16.91 5.33 25.95
CA GLY A 61 17.21 6.49 25.12
C GLY A 61 18.70 6.62 24.79
N PRO A 62 19.07 7.34 23.72
CA PRO A 62 20.44 7.37 23.19
C PRO A 62 21.42 8.27 23.96
N ASN A 63 20.96 9.04 24.95
CA ASN A 63 21.75 10.01 25.68
C ASN A 63 21.61 9.87 27.19
N ILE A 64 22.75 9.81 27.89
CA ILE A 64 22.82 9.94 29.34
C ILE A 64 22.74 11.43 29.68
N ALA A 65 21.66 11.81 30.36
CA ALA A 65 21.37 13.19 30.75
C ALA A 65 20.71 13.22 32.14
N GLY A 66 19.79 14.16 32.39
CA GLY A 66 19.07 14.35 33.65
C GLY A 66 18.20 13.15 34.04
N ASN A 67 17.06 13.38 34.70
CA ASN A 67 16.28 12.27 35.26
C ASN A 67 14.91 12.14 34.61
N TYR A 68 14.33 10.95 34.73
CA TYR A 68 12.95 10.70 34.34
C TYR A 68 12.03 10.93 35.55
N TRP A 69 11.18 11.95 35.48
CA TRP A 69 10.32 12.44 36.55
C TRP A 69 8.86 12.06 36.32
N ALA A 70 8.45 10.90 36.83
CA ALA A 70 7.07 10.44 36.77
C ALA A 70 6.37 10.47 38.14
N THR A 71 5.05 10.51 38.10
CA THR A 71 4.18 10.40 39.28
C THR A 71 3.20 9.24 39.08
N PRO A 72 2.68 8.64 40.18
CA PRO A 72 1.63 7.64 40.08
C PRO A 72 0.33 8.12 39.41
N SER A 73 0.07 9.43 39.42
CA SER A 73 -1.08 10.07 38.77
C SER A 73 -0.93 10.21 37.25
N GLY A 74 0.26 9.95 36.70
CA GLY A 74 0.51 10.11 35.26
C GLY A 74 0.74 11.56 34.81
N ASP A 75 0.81 12.49 35.75
CA ASP A 75 1.01 13.92 35.52
C ASP A 75 2.44 14.40 35.81
N GLY A 76 3.38 13.46 36.00
CA GLY A 76 4.79 13.79 36.17
C GLY A 76 5.34 14.52 34.94
N PHE A 77 6.37 15.34 35.16
CA PHE A 77 6.98 16.15 34.09
C PHE A 77 7.34 15.28 32.88
N SER A 78 8.05 14.18 33.11
CA SER A 78 8.49 13.29 32.03
C SER A 78 7.39 12.46 31.38
N GLN A 79 6.18 12.48 31.94
CA GLN A 79 4.99 11.82 31.37
C GLN A 79 4.13 12.78 30.54
N THR A 80 4.32 14.09 30.71
CA THR A 80 3.46 15.13 30.13
C THR A 80 4.17 16.04 29.13
N HIS A 81 5.50 15.99 29.08
CA HIS A 81 6.32 16.80 28.16
C HIS A 81 6.79 15.97 26.97
N MET A 82 6.96 16.66 25.83
CA MET A 82 7.35 16.06 24.57
C MET A 82 8.88 16.03 24.42
N ASP A 83 9.34 15.09 23.59
CA ASP A 83 10.66 15.09 22.94
C ASP A 83 10.41 15.31 21.46
N THR A 84 10.46 16.57 21.06
CA THR A 84 10.17 17.04 19.70
C THR A 84 11.28 16.64 18.74
N ASN A 85 12.52 16.62 19.21
CA ASN A 85 13.70 16.40 18.39
C ASN A 85 14.17 14.92 18.34
N GLY A 86 13.59 14.05 19.16
CA GLY A 86 13.83 12.61 19.18
C GLY A 86 15.09 12.17 19.93
N ASP A 87 15.69 13.03 20.76
CA ASP A 87 16.94 12.74 21.47
C ASP A 87 16.75 12.12 22.87
N GLY A 88 15.50 11.91 23.28
CA GLY A 88 15.11 11.37 24.59
C GLY A 88 15.14 12.38 25.74
N ILE A 89 15.20 13.68 25.46
CA ILE A 89 15.28 14.77 26.44
C ILE A 89 14.16 15.79 26.16
N ALA A 90 13.49 16.28 27.21
CA ALA A 90 12.50 17.33 27.06
C ALA A 90 13.10 18.63 26.51
N GLU A 91 12.34 19.35 25.68
CA GLU A 91 12.71 20.70 25.23
C GLU A 91 12.63 21.78 26.33
N GLU A 92 12.02 21.45 27.48
CA GLU A 92 11.87 22.35 28.61
C GLU A 92 12.60 21.82 29.85
N ALA A 93 13.17 22.74 30.64
CA ALA A 93 13.79 22.40 31.92
C ALA A 93 12.71 22.20 32.99
N TYR A 94 12.90 21.21 33.86
CA TYR A 94 11.99 20.95 34.97
C TYR A 94 12.46 21.64 36.25
N GLN A 95 11.72 22.65 36.69
CA GLN A 95 11.93 23.29 38.00
C GLN A 95 11.19 22.50 39.09
N ILE A 96 11.94 21.82 39.95
CA ILE A 96 11.37 20.98 41.02
C ILE A 96 11.14 21.80 42.29
N ALA A 97 12.09 22.67 42.62
CA ALA A 97 12.03 23.61 43.73
C ALA A 97 12.90 24.84 43.43
N GLU A 98 12.88 25.85 44.30
CA GLU A 98 13.76 27.01 44.19
C GLU A 98 15.23 26.56 44.18
N GLY A 99 15.96 26.92 43.11
CA GLY A 99 17.36 26.54 42.93
C GLY A 99 17.62 25.09 42.51
N SER A 100 16.59 24.24 42.38
CA SER A 100 16.72 22.83 41.97
C SER A 100 16.03 22.60 40.62
N ILE A 101 16.82 22.70 39.56
CA ILE A 101 16.35 22.63 38.17
C ILE A 101 17.04 21.47 37.45
N ASP A 102 16.24 20.62 36.82
CA ASP A 102 16.72 19.66 35.83
C ASP A 102 16.62 20.26 34.42
N TYR A 103 17.76 20.67 33.86
CA TYR A 103 17.88 21.25 32.54
C TYR A 103 17.84 20.23 31.40
N LEU A 104 17.96 18.93 31.70
CA LEU A 104 17.91 17.88 30.68
C LEU A 104 17.02 16.71 31.15
N PRO A 105 15.72 16.95 31.44
CA PRO A 105 14.83 15.90 31.91
C PRO A 105 14.69 14.83 30.83
N LEU A 106 14.83 13.56 31.22
CA LEU A 106 14.58 12.45 30.30
C LEU A 106 13.08 12.34 30.07
N VAL A 107 12.66 12.14 28.83
CA VAL A 107 11.27 11.83 28.48
C VAL A 107 11.28 10.67 27.49
N THR A 108 10.21 9.89 27.47
CA THR A 108 10.12 8.76 26.53
C THR A 108 10.25 9.32 25.11
N PRO A 109 11.21 8.84 24.29
CA PRO A 109 11.36 9.29 22.93
C PRO A 109 10.02 9.21 22.20
N ARG A 110 9.74 10.22 21.38
CA ARG A 110 8.55 10.24 20.53
C ARG A 110 8.62 9.05 19.56
N THR A 111 7.97 7.94 19.91
CA THR A 111 7.64 6.88 18.95
C THR A 111 6.40 7.33 18.19
N GLU A 112 6.52 8.32 17.30
CA GLU A 112 5.50 8.38 16.24
C GLU A 112 5.61 7.09 15.44
N PRO A 113 4.48 6.44 15.11
CA PRO A 113 4.53 5.36 14.13
C PRO A 113 5.20 5.90 12.86
N GLU A 114 6.23 5.20 12.37
CA GLU A 114 6.87 5.59 11.11
C GLU A 114 5.82 5.73 10.01
N PRO A 115 5.91 6.78 9.17
CA PRO A 115 4.94 7.00 8.11
C PRO A 115 4.96 5.81 7.15
N VAL A 116 3.83 5.10 7.06
CA VAL A 116 3.68 3.98 6.12
C VAL A 116 3.53 4.54 4.70
N LEU A 117 4.56 4.34 3.87
CA LEU A 117 4.54 4.68 2.45
C LEU A 117 3.74 3.66 1.65
N PRO A 118 3.11 4.05 0.52
CA PRO A 118 2.45 3.09 -0.35
C PRO A 118 3.51 2.20 -1.03
N THR A 119 3.12 1.00 -1.45
CA THR A 119 3.95 0.13 -2.30
C THR A 119 3.20 -0.15 -3.59
N ALA A 120 3.75 0.32 -4.72
CA ALA A 120 3.20 0.10 -6.04
C ALA A 120 3.39 -1.36 -6.45
N ASN A 121 2.34 -1.99 -6.97
CA ASN A 121 2.44 -3.28 -7.62
C ASN A 121 1.22 -3.52 -8.51
N PHE A 122 1.42 -4.21 -9.63
CA PHE A 122 0.32 -4.65 -10.48
C PHE A 122 0.72 -5.84 -11.34
N LYS A 123 -0.29 -6.43 -11.99
CA LYS A 123 -0.11 -7.43 -13.05
C LYS A 123 -1.01 -7.13 -14.23
N THR A 124 -0.70 -7.70 -15.39
CA THR A 124 -1.53 -7.65 -16.58
C THR A 124 -2.07 -9.03 -16.95
N ASN A 125 -3.13 -9.09 -17.76
CA ASN A 125 -3.61 -10.36 -18.32
C ASN A 125 -2.73 -10.87 -19.46
N THR A 126 -2.06 -9.97 -20.18
CA THR A 126 -1.09 -10.27 -21.23
C THR A 126 -0.03 -9.17 -21.28
N THR A 127 1.17 -9.52 -21.72
CA THR A 127 2.27 -8.58 -21.99
C THR A 127 2.61 -8.47 -23.48
N SER A 128 1.96 -9.28 -24.33
CA SER A 128 2.15 -9.20 -25.78
C SER A 128 0.94 -9.67 -26.58
N GLY A 129 0.83 -9.22 -27.83
CA GLY A 129 -0.16 -9.70 -28.78
C GLY A 129 -0.34 -8.76 -29.96
N ASN A 130 -1.22 -9.12 -30.89
CA ASN A 130 -1.39 -8.36 -32.13
C ASN A 130 -2.24 -7.11 -31.91
N ALA A 131 -1.99 -6.06 -32.70
CA ALA A 131 -2.83 -4.87 -32.72
C ALA A 131 -4.24 -5.18 -33.30
N PRO A 132 -5.32 -4.60 -32.72
CA PRO A 132 -5.35 -3.88 -31.46
C PRO A 132 -5.24 -4.83 -30.25
N LEU A 133 -4.39 -4.50 -29.28
CA LEU A 133 -4.19 -5.29 -28.07
C LEU A 133 -4.90 -4.67 -26.87
N SER A 134 -5.91 -5.35 -26.33
CA SER A 134 -6.59 -4.95 -25.10
C SER A 134 -5.93 -5.60 -23.88
N VAL A 135 -5.49 -4.77 -22.93
CA VAL A 135 -4.79 -5.19 -21.71
C VAL A 135 -5.57 -4.71 -20.48
N LEU A 136 -5.92 -5.66 -19.62
CA LEU A 136 -6.45 -5.39 -18.28
C LEU A 136 -5.29 -5.30 -17.29
N PHE A 137 -5.21 -4.16 -16.60
CA PHE A 137 -4.27 -3.92 -15.52
C PHE A 137 -4.97 -4.19 -14.18
N THR A 138 -4.38 -5.07 -13.37
CA THR A 138 -4.90 -5.44 -12.05
C THR A 138 -3.96 -4.92 -10.98
N ASP A 139 -4.42 -3.98 -10.17
CA ASP A 139 -3.68 -3.43 -9.04
C ASP A 139 -3.46 -4.46 -7.93
N LEU A 140 -2.23 -4.50 -7.42
CA LEU A 140 -1.77 -5.31 -6.29
C LEU A 140 -1.08 -4.45 -5.22
N SER A 141 -1.21 -3.12 -5.31
CA SER A 141 -0.53 -2.15 -4.45
C SER A 141 -1.01 -2.23 -2.99
N LYS A 142 -0.14 -1.81 -2.07
CA LYS A 142 -0.42 -1.73 -0.63
C LYS A 142 -0.39 -0.29 -0.15
N ASP A 143 -1.14 -0.03 0.94
CA ASP A 143 -1.15 1.23 1.68
C ASP A 143 -1.40 2.48 0.80
N THR A 144 -2.22 2.32 -0.26
CA THR A 144 -2.53 3.38 -1.23
C THR A 144 -3.99 3.85 -1.17
N THR A 145 -4.20 5.13 -1.45
CA THR A 145 -5.52 5.74 -1.63
C THR A 145 -5.73 6.35 -3.02
N GLY A 146 -4.70 6.36 -3.88
CA GLY A 146 -4.75 6.93 -5.24
C GLY A 146 -3.94 6.14 -6.26
N TRP A 147 -4.40 6.17 -7.52
CA TRP A 147 -3.77 5.50 -8.66
C TRP A 147 -3.63 6.49 -9.82
N ASN A 148 -2.49 6.45 -10.48
CA ASN A 148 -2.24 7.15 -11.74
C ASN A 148 -1.48 6.21 -12.68
N TRP A 149 -2.16 5.81 -13.74
CA TRP A 149 -1.61 4.99 -14.81
C TRP A 149 -1.17 5.87 -15.96
N ASN A 150 0.03 5.63 -16.47
CA ASN A 150 0.48 6.10 -17.78
C ASN A 150 0.75 4.87 -18.64
N PHE A 151 0.04 4.73 -19.75
CA PHE A 151 0.14 3.53 -20.60
C PHE A 151 1.33 3.55 -21.56
N GLY A 152 2.13 4.62 -21.58
CA GLY A 152 3.30 4.72 -22.45
C GLY A 152 3.00 5.15 -23.89
N ASP A 153 1.72 5.30 -24.25
CA ASP A 153 1.24 5.79 -25.55
C ASP A 153 0.62 7.20 -25.49
N GLY A 154 0.73 7.85 -24.32
CA GLY A 154 0.14 9.16 -24.03
C GLY A 154 -1.23 9.10 -23.35
N ALA A 155 -1.88 7.94 -23.27
CA ALA A 155 -3.11 7.77 -22.49
C ALA A 155 -2.82 7.55 -21.00
N THR A 156 -3.76 7.96 -20.16
CA THR A 156 -3.67 7.85 -18.69
C THR A 156 -4.97 7.38 -18.06
N SER A 157 -4.92 6.84 -16.83
CA SER A 157 -6.12 6.49 -16.06
C SER A 157 -5.93 6.68 -14.55
N THR A 158 -7.01 6.98 -13.84
CA THR A 158 -7.04 7.01 -12.37
C THR A 158 -7.85 5.87 -11.75
N LYS A 159 -8.34 4.93 -12.60
CA LYS A 159 -9.07 3.74 -12.13
C LYS A 159 -8.10 2.78 -11.44
N LYS A 160 -8.58 2.07 -10.41
CA LYS A 160 -7.81 1.03 -9.73
C LYS A 160 -7.39 -0.11 -10.68
N ASN A 161 -8.33 -0.60 -11.50
CA ASN A 161 -8.09 -1.67 -12.48
C ASN A 161 -8.56 -1.22 -13.87
N PRO A 162 -7.77 -0.42 -14.61
CA PRO A 162 -8.15 0.04 -15.93
C PRO A 162 -7.96 -1.06 -16.99
N ILE A 163 -8.66 -0.88 -18.11
CA ILE A 163 -8.39 -1.58 -19.36
C ILE A 163 -7.90 -0.52 -20.33
N HIS A 164 -6.86 -0.87 -21.08
CA HIS A 164 -6.33 -0.02 -22.12
C HIS A 164 -6.15 -0.81 -23.40
N THR A 165 -6.47 -0.19 -24.53
CA THR A 165 -6.34 -0.81 -25.85
C THR A 165 -5.24 -0.10 -26.63
N TYR A 166 -4.18 -0.83 -26.95
CA TYR A 166 -3.10 -0.35 -27.80
C TYR A 166 -3.45 -0.61 -29.27
N SER A 167 -3.72 0.46 -30.01
CA SER A 167 -4.17 0.38 -31.41
C SER A 167 -3.03 0.25 -32.42
N ALA A 168 -1.80 0.61 -32.04
CA ALA A 168 -0.64 0.59 -32.93
C ALA A 168 0.39 -0.44 -32.47
N ILE A 169 1.16 -0.96 -33.43
CA ILE A 169 2.31 -1.81 -33.15
C ILE A 169 3.39 -1.01 -32.41
N GLY A 170 4.09 -1.66 -31.49
CA GLY A 170 5.13 -1.00 -30.70
C GLY A 170 5.41 -1.67 -29.37
N SER A 171 6.39 -1.11 -28.65
CA SER A 171 6.68 -1.47 -27.26
C SER A 171 6.32 -0.27 -26.38
N TYR A 172 5.51 -0.53 -25.36
CA TYR A 172 4.96 0.48 -24.46
C TYR A 172 5.37 0.15 -23.02
N THR A 173 6.03 1.09 -22.35
CA THR A 173 6.33 0.97 -20.92
C THR A 173 5.19 1.61 -20.13
N VAL A 174 4.39 0.76 -19.48
CA VAL A 174 3.34 1.18 -18.56
C VAL A 174 3.98 1.60 -17.23
N ASN A 175 3.44 2.64 -16.60
CA ASN A 175 3.83 3.08 -15.25
C ASN A 175 2.57 3.27 -14.39
N LEU A 176 2.52 2.56 -13.26
CA LEU A 176 1.57 2.83 -12.18
C LEU A 176 2.28 3.65 -11.09
N THR A 177 1.80 4.86 -10.85
CA THR A 177 2.15 5.64 -9.65
C THR A 177 0.99 5.58 -8.65
N VAL A 178 1.27 5.13 -7.43
CA VAL A 178 0.31 5.12 -6.32
C VAL A 178 0.67 6.15 -5.26
N SER A 179 -0.34 6.61 -4.51
CA SER A 179 -0.16 7.67 -3.51
C SER A 179 -1.00 7.42 -2.26
N ASN A 180 -0.49 7.87 -1.12
CA ASN A 180 -1.26 8.10 0.10
C ASN A 180 -0.88 9.46 0.73
N LEU A 181 -1.32 9.75 1.96
CA LEU A 181 -0.99 11.01 2.65
C LEU A 181 0.49 11.15 3.00
N ASN A 182 1.22 10.04 3.06
CA ASN A 182 2.62 9.98 3.49
C ASN A 182 3.60 10.04 2.31
N GLY A 183 3.17 9.70 1.09
CA GLY A 183 4.03 9.75 -0.09
C GLY A 183 3.49 9.00 -1.30
N THR A 184 4.41 8.68 -2.22
CA THR A 184 4.13 8.01 -3.49
C THR A 184 5.14 6.90 -3.76
N ASP A 185 4.72 5.90 -4.53
CA ASP A 185 5.59 4.86 -5.07
C ASP A 185 5.17 4.51 -6.50
N SER A 186 6.06 3.89 -7.29
CA SER A 186 5.80 3.57 -8.69
C SER A 186 6.35 2.22 -9.15
N GLU A 187 5.62 1.55 -10.03
CA GLU A 187 5.99 0.26 -10.63
C GLU A 187 5.77 0.31 -12.15
N THR A 188 6.59 -0.41 -12.93
CA THR A 188 6.55 -0.38 -14.39
C THR A 188 6.51 -1.78 -15.02
N ALA A 189 5.91 -1.90 -16.21
CA ALA A 189 5.95 -3.14 -17.00
C ALA A 189 5.87 -2.83 -18.50
N ASP A 190 6.46 -3.69 -19.33
CA ASP A 190 6.44 -3.53 -20.79
C ASP A 190 5.31 -4.34 -21.45
N ILE A 191 4.65 -3.72 -22.42
CA ILE A 191 3.65 -4.31 -23.30
C ILE A 191 4.14 -4.26 -24.74
N THR A 192 4.16 -5.41 -25.42
CA THR A 192 4.61 -5.53 -26.82
C THR A 192 3.44 -5.81 -27.76
N VAL A 193 3.14 -4.85 -28.64
CA VAL A 193 2.10 -4.98 -29.65
C VAL A 193 2.72 -5.31 -30.99
N LEU A 194 2.34 -6.47 -31.52
CA LEU A 194 2.85 -7.02 -32.77
C LEU A 194 1.88 -6.75 -33.92
N GLU A 195 2.39 -6.86 -35.14
CA GLU A 195 1.55 -6.89 -36.34
C GLU A 195 0.71 -8.18 -36.34
N LYS A 196 -0.50 -8.11 -36.90
CA LYS A 196 -1.31 -9.30 -37.08
C LYS A 196 -0.65 -10.12 -38.20
N GLU A 197 -0.13 -11.30 -37.86
CA GLU A 197 0.30 -12.26 -38.89
C GLU A 197 -0.91 -12.58 -39.77
N GLU A 198 -0.84 -12.19 -41.05
CA GLU A 198 -1.74 -12.71 -42.07
C GLU A 198 -1.35 -14.18 -42.26
N GLU A 199 -2.27 -15.11 -42.00
CA GLU A 199 -2.06 -16.48 -42.43
C GLU A 199 -1.97 -16.46 -43.97
N GLU A 200 -0.75 -16.62 -44.51
CA GLU A 200 -0.55 -16.94 -45.91
C GLU A 200 -1.27 -18.28 -46.15
N ASN A 201 -2.47 -18.20 -46.73
CA ASN A 201 -3.12 -19.36 -47.31
C ASN A 201 -2.14 -19.95 -48.35
N GLU A 202 -1.55 -21.11 -48.03
CA GLU A 202 -0.82 -21.92 -49.00
C GLU A 202 -1.80 -22.25 -50.13
N SER A 203 -1.70 -21.51 -51.24
CA SER A 203 -2.44 -21.79 -52.46
C SER A 203 -1.82 -23.03 -53.12
N GLU A 204 -2.37 -24.21 -52.84
CA GLU A 204 -2.28 -25.31 -53.80
C GLU A 204 -3.37 -25.11 -54.86
N ASN A 205 -2.89 -24.69 -56.03
CA ASN A 205 -3.63 -24.46 -57.25
C ASN A 205 -4.18 -25.77 -57.81
N GLU A 206 -5.52 -25.89 -57.92
CA GLU A 206 -6.17 -26.43 -59.12
C GLU A 206 -7.68 -26.12 -59.12
N GLY A 207 -8.12 -25.27 -60.05
CA GLY A 207 -9.48 -25.31 -60.62
C GLY A 207 -10.57 -24.45 -59.99
N ASN A 208 -10.63 -23.18 -60.40
CA ASN A 208 -11.84 -22.44 -60.80
C ASN A 208 -13.14 -22.66 -59.97
N GLU A 209 -13.46 -21.74 -59.06
CA GLU A 209 -14.79 -21.10 -58.94
C GLU A 209 -14.73 -19.94 -57.93
N SER A 210 -15.57 -18.93 -58.13
CA SER A 210 -15.71 -17.76 -57.26
C SER A 210 -16.26 -18.14 -55.89
N ASP A 211 -15.39 -18.43 -54.92
CA ASP A 211 -15.83 -18.73 -53.56
C ASP A 211 -15.93 -17.45 -52.70
N ASN A 212 -17.05 -16.73 -52.88
CA ASN A 212 -17.44 -15.62 -52.03
C ASN A 212 -18.13 -16.09 -50.73
N ASN A 213 -17.97 -17.35 -50.31
CA ASN A 213 -18.71 -17.94 -49.19
C ASN A 213 -17.83 -18.33 -47.98
N ILE A 214 -16.85 -17.49 -47.64
CA ILE A 214 -16.09 -17.66 -46.39
C ILE A 214 -17.04 -17.45 -45.20
N LEU A 215 -17.18 -18.47 -44.35
CA LEU A 215 -18.00 -18.43 -43.12
C LEU A 215 -17.18 -17.82 -41.97
N PRO A 216 -17.82 -17.09 -41.03
CA PRO A 216 -17.15 -16.64 -39.83
C PRO A 216 -16.85 -17.84 -38.93
N THR A 217 -15.78 -17.74 -38.15
CA THR A 217 -15.46 -18.71 -37.09
C THR A 217 -15.38 -17.95 -35.78
N ALA A 218 -16.29 -18.23 -34.86
CA ALA A 218 -16.33 -17.60 -33.55
C ALA A 218 -15.21 -18.14 -32.67
N ASN A 219 -14.47 -17.24 -32.03
CA ASN A 219 -13.48 -17.63 -31.03
C ASN A 219 -13.26 -16.47 -30.07
N PHE A 220 -12.99 -16.76 -28.79
CA PHE A 220 -12.58 -15.75 -27.85
C PHE A 220 -11.76 -16.30 -26.70
N THR A 221 -11.16 -15.37 -25.95
CA THR A 221 -10.44 -15.67 -24.71
C THR A 221 -11.06 -14.92 -23.54
N VAL A 222 -10.99 -15.53 -22.35
CA VAL A 222 -11.30 -14.87 -21.07
C VAL A 222 -10.11 -14.93 -20.14
N ASN A 223 -9.93 -13.90 -19.31
CA ASN A 223 -8.82 -13.89 -18.35
C ASN A 223 -9.01 -14.86 -17.17
N LYS A 224 -10.25 -15.27 -16.88
CA LYS A 224 -10.60 -16.28 -15.88
C LYS A 224 -12.02 -16.79 -16.09
N THR A 225 -12.24 -18.05 -15.76
CA THR A 225 -13.55 -18.72 -15.84
C THR A 225 -14.18 -18.93 -14.48
N SER A 226 -13.53 -18.53 -13.38
CA SER A 226 -14.12 -18.63 -12.04
C SER A 226 -13.56 -17.61 -11.05
N GLY A 227 -14.31 -17.38 -9.97
CA GLY A 227 -13.88 -16.56 -8.84
C GLY A 227 -15.04 -16.18 -7.91
N HIS A 228 -14.82 -15.23 -7.00
CA HIS A 228 -15.87 -14.78 -6.08
C HIS A 228 -16.51 -13.47 -6.56
N TYR A 229 -17.82 -13.30 -6.32
CA TYR A 229 -18.48 -12.03 -6.62
C TYR A 229 -18.02 -10.91 -5.66
N PRO A 230 -17.89 -9.64 -6.13
CA PRO A 230 -17.99 -9.25 -7.54
C PRO A 230 -16.82 -9.79 -8.38
N LEU A 231 -17.13 -10.48 -9.47
CA LEU A 231 -16.14 -11.09 -10.37
C LEU A 231 -16.10 -10.30 -11.69
N THR A 232 -15.01 -9.60 -11.95
CA THR A 232 -14.79 -8.90 -13.23
C THR A 232 -14.00 -9.78 -14.19
N VAL A 233 -14.58 -10.15 -15.32
CA VAL A 233 -13.97 -10.98 -16.38
C VAL A 233 -13.73 -10.11 -17.62
N LEU A 234 -12.53 -10.21 -18.21
CA LEU A 234 -12.19 -9.58 -19.49
C LEU A 234 -12.47 -10.57 -20.62
N PHE A 235 -13.28 -10.16 -21.59
CA PHE A 235 -13.57 -10.88 -22.83
C PHE A 235 -12.76 -10.26 -23.96
N THR A 236 -12.13 -11.09 -24.80
CA THR A 236 -11.36 -10.65 -25.97
C THR A 236 -11.70 -11.54 -27.15
N ASP A 237 -12.25 -10.94 -28.19
CA ASP A 237 -12.60 -11.64 -29.43
C ASP A 237 -11.36 -12.05 -30.23
N ARG A 238 -11.43 -13.26 -30.78
CA ARG A 238 -10.42 -13.92 -31.62
C ARG A 238 -11.05 -14.51 -32.89
N SER A 239 -12.28 -14.11 -33.21
CA SER A 239 -13.05 -14.63 -34.33
C SER A 239 -12.38 -14.29 -35.66
N GLN A 240 -12.54 -15.18 -36.63
CA GLN A 240 -12.01 -15.05 -37.99
C GLN A 240 -13.16 -14.84 -38.97
N ASN A 241 -12.89 -14.15 -40.08
CA ASN A 241 -13.83 -13.91 -41.18
C ASN A 241 -15.18 -13.27 -40.77
N ALA A 242 -15.20 -12.60 -39.61
CA ALA A 242 -16.37 -11.92 -39.07
C ALA A 242 -16.32 -10.41 -39.40
N THR A 243 -17.43 -9.85 -39.86
CA THR A 243 -17.60 -8.41 -40.07
C THR A 243 -18.44 -7.76 -38.96
N GLY A 244 -19.01 -8.56 -38.06
CA GLY A 244 -19.81 -8.14 -36.91
C GLY A 244 -19.73 -9.16 -35.78
N ARG A 245 -20.20 -8.75 -34.59
CA ARG A 245 -20.08 -9.52 -33.36
C ARG A 245 -21.11 -9.06 -32.33
N SER A 246 -21.61 -10.00 -31.53
CA SER A 246 -22.57 -9.75 -30.45
C SER A 246 -22.24 -10.63 -29.25
N TRP A 247 -22.22 -10.06 -28.06
CA TRP A 247 -21.93 -10.76 -26.81
C TRP A 247 -23.15 -10.86 -25.93
N ASP A 248 -23.37 -12.04 -25.36
CA ASP A 248 -24.33 -12.32 -24.30
C ASP A 248 -23.55 -13.11 -23.25
N VAL A 249 -23.00 -12.39 -22.25
CA VAL A 249 -22.04 -12.94 -21.29
C VAL A 249 -22.68 -13.39 -19.99
N ASN A 250 -23.96 -13.06 -19.78
CA ASN A 250 -24.72 -13.45 -18.59
C ASN A 250 -25.86 -14.45 -18.91
N ASN A 251 -26.04 -14.84 -20.17
CA ASN A 251 -27.09 -15.74 -20.67
C ASN A 251 -28.51 -15.24 -20.38
N ASP A 252 -28.72 -13.92 -20.42
CA ASP A 252 -30.06 -13.33 -20.32
C ASP A 252 -30.73 -13.13 -21.70
N GLY A 253 -29.99 -13.42 -22.78
CA GLY A 253 -30.44 -13.29 -24.16
C GLY A 253 -30.42 -11.86 -24.68
N ILE A 254 -29.86 -10.90 -23.93
CA ILE A 254 -29.66 -9.51 -24.31
C ILE A 254 -28.19 -9.32 -24.66
N GLU A 255 -27.93 -8.48 -25.68
CA GLU A 255 -26.55 -8.11 -26.02
C GLU A 255 -25.95 -7.26 -24.89
N ASP A 256 -24.88 -7.76 -24.27
CA ASP A 256 -24.07 -7.05 -23.28
C ASP A 256 -23.02 -6.15 -23.94
N SER A 257 -22.52 -6.52 -25.13
CA SER A 257 -21.51 -5.75 -25.85
C SER A 257 -21.38 -6.12 -27.33
N ASN A 258 -20.79 -5.22 -28.11
CA ASN A 258 -20.28 -5.46 -29.46
C ASN A 258 -18.81 -4.98 -29.63
N GLU A 259 -18.11 -4.67 -28.53
CA GLU A 259 -16.71 -4.18 -28.51
C GLU A 259 -15.68 -5.30 -28.57
N SER A 260 -14.65 -5.19 -29.43
CA SER A 260 -13.61 -6.23 -29.67
C SER A 260 -13.02 -6.83 -28.39
N SER A 261 -12.97 -6.05 -27.31
CA SER A 261 -12.68 -6.51 -25.96
C SER A 261 -13.36 -5.61 -24.92
N PHE A 262 -13.92 -6.20 -23.87
CA PHE A 262 -14.59 -5.48 -22.77
C PHE A 262 -14.55 -6.29 -21.48
N VAL A 263 -14.85 -5.65 -20.34
CA VAL A 263 -15.08 -6.37 -19.07
C VAL A 263 -16.55 -6.43 -18.72
N TYR A 264 -16.92 -7.55 -18.10
CA TYR A 264 -18.20 -7.72 -17.44
C TYR A 264 -18.01 -8.04 -15.96
N THR A 265 -18.82 -7.42 -15.08
CA THR A 265 -18.75 -7.68 -13.63
C THR A 265 -19.99 -8.44 -13.16
N TYR A 266 -19.79 -9.72 -12.87
CA TYR A 266 -20.79 -10.57 -12.25
C TYR A 266 -20.95 -10.21 -10.77
N SER A 267 -22.09 -9.63 -10.43
CA SER A 267 -22.38 -9.10 -9.08
C SER A 267 -23.01 -10.11 -8.14
N SER A 268 -23.40 -11.28 -8.66
CA SER A 268 -24.08 -12.34 -7.91
C SER A 268 -23.39 -13.68 -8.12
N ARG A 269 -23.56 -14.59 -7.15
CA ARG A 269 -23.15 -15.98 -7.33
C ARG A 269 -23.99 -16.64 -8.42
N GLY A 270 -23.39 -17.51 -9.21
CA GLY A 270 -24.07 -18.19 -10.30
C GLY A 270 -23.12 -18.88 -11.25
N THR A 271 -23.69 -19.63 -12.17
CA THR A 271 -22.99 -20.17 -13.34
C THR A 271 -23.59 -19.47 -14.54
N TYR A 272 -22.75 -18.73 -15.28
CA TYR A 272 -23.15 -17.94 -16.44
C TYR A 272 -22.54 -18.58 -17.68
N GLU A 273 -23.32 -18.72 -18.74
CA GLU A 273 -22.80 -19.07 -20.05
C GLU A 273 -22.48 -17.77 -20.78
N ALA A 274 -21.22 -17.59 -21.16
CA ALA A 274 -20.81 -16.45 -21.97
C ALA A 274 -20.70 -16.88 -23.43
N LYS A 275 -21.46 -16.22 -24.29
CA LYS A 275 -21.61 -16.52 -25.71
C LYS A 275 -21.13 -15.35 -26.56
N LEU A 276 -20.25 -15.64 -27.51
CA LEU A 276 -19.91 -14.75 -28.62
C LEU A 276 -20.61 -15.26 -29.88
N THR A 277 -21.29 -14.37 -30.60
CA THR A 277 -21.81 -14.62 -31.95
C THR A 277 -20.99 -13.81 -32.95
N ALA A 278 -20.21 -14.47 -33.79
CA ALA A 278 -19.47 -13.88 -34.91
C ALA A 278 -20.36 -13.85 -36.15
N ILE A 279 -20.41 -12.73 -36.87
CA ILE A 279 -21.38 -12.48 -37.95
C ILE A 279 -20.64 -12.01 -39.20
N ASN A 280 -20.98 -12.56 -40.36
CA ASN A 280 -20.67 -11.94 -41.65
C ASN A 280 -21.89 -11.99 -42.59
N ALA A 281 -21.73 -11.53 -43.83
CA ALA A 281 -22.83 -11.49 -44.80
C ALA A 281 -23.39 -12.89 -45.17
N ASN A 282 -22.59 -13.94 -44.96
CA ASN A 282 -22.88 -15.31 -45.39
C ASN A 282 -23.51 -16.15 -44.27
N SER A 283 -23.04 -16.00 -43.02
CA SER A 283 -23.60 -16.72 -41.88
C SER A 283 -23.23 -16.10 -40.52
N THR A 284 -23.61 -16.82 -39.46
CA THR A 284 -23.16 -16.58 -38.09
C THR A 284 -22.55 -17.85 -37.52
N ASP A 285 -21.55 -17.70 -36.67
CA ASP A 285 -20.99 -18.78 -35.85
C ASP A 285 -20.95 -18.37 -34.38
N THR A 286 -20.97 -19.33 -33.46
CA THR A 286 -21.03 -19.05 -32.01
C THR A 286 -20.05 -19.90 -31.22
N GLU A 287 -19.38 -19.26 -30.26
CA GLU A 287 -18.52 -19.93 -29.28
C GLU A 287 -19.02 -19.61 -27.87
N THR A 288 -18.91 -20.56 -26.94
CA THR A 288 -19.36 -20.38 -25.55
C THR A 288 -18.31 -20.82 -24.52
N THR A 289 -18.32 -20.18 -23.36
CA THR A 289 -17.57 -20.65 -22.19
C THR A 289 -18.38 -20.45 -20.91
N THR A 290 -18.15 -21.28 -19.91
CA THR A 290 -18.82 -21.17 -18.61
C THR A 290 -18.02 -20.30 -17.64
N ILE A 291 -18.68 -19.34 -16.99
CA ILE A 291 -18.13 -18.51 -15.91
C ILE A 291 -18.80 -18.90 -14.57
N THR A 292 -18.00 -19.33 -13.60
CA THR A 292 -18.47 -19.77 -12.27
C THR A 292 -18.16 -18.74 -11.19
N VAL A 293 -19.21 -18.17 -10.60
CA VAL A 293 -19.12 -17.12 -9.59
C VAL A 293 -19.57 -17.63 -8.23
N MET A 294 -18.65 -17.66 -7.28
CA MET A 294 -18.83 -18.23 -5.95
C MET A 294 -19.00 -17.15 -4.87
N ARG A 295 -19.53 -17.52 -3.71
CA ARG A 295 -19.54 -16.65 -2.52
C ARG A 295 -18.17 -16.69 -1.85
N LYS A 296 -17.68 -15.56 -1.33
CA LYS A 296 -16.50 -15.56 -0.44
C LYS A 296 -16.83 -16.39 0.81
N SER A 297 -15.98 -17.34 1.16
CA SER A 297 -16.07 -18.06 2.42
C SER A 297 -15.88 -17.06 3.56
N SER A 298 -16.85 -16.97 4.47
CA SER A 298 -16.67 -16.29 5.74
C SER A 298 -15.77 -17.17 6.61
N GLY A 299 -14.51 -16.79 6.73
CA GLY A 299 -13.60 -17.29 7.77
C GLY A 299 -13.92 -16.68 9.12
#